data_AF-A0A5B8HHK0-F1
#
_entry.id   AF-A0A5B8HHK0-F1
#
_cell.length_a   1.000
_cell.length_b   1.000
_cell.length_c   1.000
_cell.angle_alpha   90.00
_cell.angle_beta   90.00
_cell.angle_gamma   90.00
#
_symmetry.space_group_name_H-M   'P 1'
#
loop_
_entity.id
_entity.type
_entity.pdbx_description
1 polymer ?
#
loop_
_entity_poly.entity_id
_entity_poly.type
_entity_poly.pdbx_seq_one_letter_code
_entity_poly.pdbx_strand_id
1 'polypeptide(L)'
;MIGNERHSLGGVIGDDLLRHGKLATLLLIAVLVSAIMVVTTAHRTRLLTAERERLLLERDALDIEWRNLILEENALGDHSRVEQIATEKLHMVHVDPSQENIVVKQ
;
A
#
# COMPACT_ATOMS: atom_id res chain seq x y z
N MET A 1 -47.49 -52.70 26.45
CA MET A 1 -46.30 -52.92 25.60
C MET A 1 -45.35 -51.77 25.85
N ILE A 2 -44.11 -52.08 26.22
CA ILE A 2 -43.14 -51.18 26.85
C ILE A 2 -42.62 -50.16 25.83
N GLY A 3 -42.86 -48.88 26.08
CA GLY A 3 -42.41 -47.77 25.25
C GLY A 3 -40.90 -47.64 25.29
N ASN A 4 -40.29 -47.70 24.10
CA ASN A 4 -38.85 -47.59 23.88
C ASN A 4 -38.40 -46.13 24.04
N GLU A 5 -38.24 -45.69 25.29
CA GLU A 5 -37.56 -44.43 25.61
C GLU A 5 -36.05 -44.62 25.43
N ARG A 6 -35.60 -44.56 24.17
CA ARG A 6 -34.19 -44.32 23.84
C ARG A 6 -33.84 -42.88 24.20
N HIS A 7 -33.79 -42.58 25.50
CA HIS A 7 -33.09 -41.39 25.96
C HIS A 7 -31.63 -41.53 25.50
N SER A 8 -31.23 -40.73 24.50
CA SER A 8 -29.86 -40.76 24.03
C SER A 8 -28.98 -40.34 25.21
N LEU A 9 -28.13 -41.23 25.69
CA LEU A 9 -27.27 -41.00 26.85
C LEU A 9 -26.44 -39.72 26.68
N GLY A 10 -26.06 -39.39 25.45
CA GLY A 10 -25.39 -38.15 25.10
C GLY A 10 -26.23 -36.89 25.36
N GLY A 11 -27.55 -36.95 25.13
CA GLY A 11 -28.46 -35.85 25.45
C GLY A 11 -28.60 -35.60 26.95
N VAL A 12 -28.64 -36.66 27.75
CA VAL A 12 -28.76 -36.57 29.22
C VAL A 12 -27.47 -36.03 29.85
N ILE A 13 -26.31 -36.48 29.39
CA ILE A 13 -25.01 -35.97 29.86
C ILE A 13 -24.80 -34.52 29.43
N GLY A 14 -25.24 -34.17 28.21
CA GLY A 14 -25.23 -32.79 27.73
C GLY A 14 -26.10 -31.89 28.61
N ASP A 15 -27.34 -32.30 28.90
CA ASP A 15 -28.26 -31.53 29.74
C ASP A 15 -27.77 -31.42 31.20
N ASP A 16 -27.17 -32.48 31.75
CA ASP A 16 -26.63 -32.47 33.12
C ASP A 16 -25.40 -31.56 33.26
N LEU A 17 -24.50 -31.58 32.26
CA LEU A 17 -23.36 -30.66 32.17
C LEU A 17 -23.82 -29.21 31.99
N LEU A 18 -24.88 -28.97 31.20
CA LEU A 18 -25.50 -27.65 31.04
C LEU A 18 -26.24 -27.19 32.30
N ARG A 19 -26.81 -28.10 33.10
CA ARG A 19 -27.52 -27.77 34.35
C ARG A 19 -26.57 -27.43 35.49
N HIS A 20 -25.53 -28.23 35.69
CA HIS A 20 -24.57 -28.08 36.80
C HIS A 20 -23.35 -27.23 36.42
N GLY A 21 -22.96 -27.20 35.15
CA GLY A 21 -21.74 -26.55 34.63
C GLY A 21 -21.98 -25.31 33.77
N LYS A 22 -23.07 -24.56 33.98
CA LYS A 22 -23.45 -23.37 33.18
C LYS A 22 -22.30 -22.40 32.88
N LEU A 23 -21.50 -22.08 33.89
CA LEU A 23 -20.34 -21.20 33.75
C LEU A 23 -19.26 -21.80 32.84
N ALA A 24 -18.97 -23.10 32.99
CA ALA A 24 -17.98 -23.79 32.17
C ALA A 24 -18.44 -23.88 30.70
N THR A 25 -19.72 -24.18 30.46
CA THR A 25 -20.29 -24.19 29.10
C THR A 25 -20.26 -22.81 28.46
N LEU A 26 -20.59 -21.75 29.22
CA LEU A 26 -20.54 -20.37 28.73
C LEU A 26 -19.09 -19.95 28.39
N LEU A 27 -18.14 -20.26 29.27
CA LEU A 27 -16.72 -19.98 29.02
C LEU A 27 -16.20 -20.75 27.81
N LEU A 28 -16.61 -22.01 27.63
CA LEU A 28 -16.25 -22.80 26.45
C LEU A 28 -16.74 -22.13 25.17
N ILE A 29 -18.00 -21.69 25.14
CA ILE A 29 -18.57 -20.97 23.99
C ILE A 29 -17.80 -19.66 23.76
N ALA A 30 -17.51 -18.89 24.83
CA ALA A 30 -16.76 -17.65 24.72
C ALA A 30 -15.35 -17.87 24.13
N VAL A 31 -14.65 -18.93 24.52
CA VAL A 31 -13.34 -19.31 23.97
C VAL A 31 -13.46 -19.69 22.49
N LEU A 32 -14.48 -20.46 22.11
CA LEU A 32 -14.70 -20.82 20.70
C LEU A 32 -14.98 -19.59 19.84
N VAL A 33 -15.82 -18.67 20.31
CA VAL A 33 -16.10 -17.39 19.62
C VAL A 33 -14.82 -16.56 19.50
N SER A 34 -14.05 -16.45 20.58
CA SER A 34 -12.76 -15.75 20.58
C SER A 34 -11.79 -16.36 19.56
N ALA A 35 -11.67 -17.68 19.51
CA ALA A 35 -10.80 -18.37 18.56
C ALA A 35 -11.17 -18.04 17.10
N ILE A 36 -12.46 -18.08 16.76
CA ILE A 36 -12.95 -17.69 15.43
C ILE A 36 -12.64 -16.22 15.15
N MET A 37 -12.87 -15.33 16.13
CA MET A 37 -12.60 -13.90 16.00
C MET A 37 -11.12 -13.61 15.75
N VAL A 38 -10.22 -14.31 16.44
CA VAL A 38 -8.77 -14.19 16.24
C VAL A 38 -8.37 -14.64 14.83
N VAL A 39 -8.88 -15.79 14.37
CA VAL A 39 -8.58 -16.30 13.02
C VAL A 39 -9.08 -15.36 11.93
N THR A 40 -10.32 -14.88 12.05
CA THR A 40 -10.90 -13.94 11.07
C THR A 40 -10.14 -12.60 11.07
N THR A 41 -9.76 -12.10 12.24
CA THR A 41 -8.94 -10.88 12.36
C THR A 41 -7.58 -11.08 11.69
N ALA A 42 -6.88 -12.19 11.97
CA ALA A 42 -5.59 -12.49 11.36
C ALA A 42 -5.69 -12.57 9.82
N HIS A 43 -6.76 -13.20 9.31
CA HIS A 43 -7.00 -13.28 7.87
C HIS A 43 -7.24 -11.90 7.25
N ARG A 44 -8.08 -11.07 7.90
CA ARG A 44 -8.36 -9.71 7.44
C ARG A 44 -7.13 -8.81 7.48
N THR A 45 -6.31 -8.94 8.52
CA THR A 45 -5.03 -8.22 8.61
C THR A 45 -4.11 -8.60 7.45
N ARG A 46 -3.98 -9.89 7.12
CA ARG A 46 -3.15 -10.32 5.98
C ARG A 46 -3.63 -9.71 4.66
N LEU A 47 -4.95 -9.66 4.43
CA LEU A 47 -5.52 -9.06 3.23
C LEU A 47 -5.24 -7.56 3.15
N LEU A 48 -5.50 -6.82 4.23
CA LEU A 48 -5.27 -5.38 4.31
C LEU A 48 -3.78 -5.03 4.16
N THR A 49 -2.88 -5.82 4.74
CA THR A 49 -1.44 -5.63 4.57
C THR A 49 -1.03 -5.83 3.11
N ALA A 50 -1.55 -6.86 2.44
CA ALA A 50 -1.23 -7.10 1.03
C ALA A 50 -1.73 -5.96 0.12
N GLU A 51 -2.92 -5.43 0.39
CA GLU A 51 -3.46 -4.27 -0.33
C GLU A 51 -2.62 -3.00 -0.09
N ARG A 52 -2.22 -2.77 1.16
CA ARG A 52 -1.31 -1.67 1.51
C ARG A 52 0.03 -1.79 0.79
N GLU A 53 0.62 -2.98 0.76
CA GLU A 53 1.89 -3.24 0.06
C GLU A 53 1.75 -2.96 -1.45
N ARG A 54 0.64 -3.37 -2.06
CA ARG A 54 0.37 -3.09 -3.47
C ARG A 54 0.32 -1.59 -3.76
N LEU A 55 -0.40 -0.82 -2.95
CA LEU A 55 -0.49 0.64 -3.12
C LEU A 55 0.86 1.33 -2.92
N LEU A 56 1.69 0.84 -1.99
CA LEU A 56 3.05 1.35 -1.79
C LEU A 56 3.94 1.09 -3.01
N LEU A 57 3.85 -0.10 -3.60
CA LEU A 57 4.59 -0.42 -4.83
C LEU A 57 4.17 0.46 -6.01
N GLU A 58 2.88 0.73 -6.15
CA GLU A 58 2.36 1.63 -7.20
C GLU A 58 2.87 3.07 -7.00
N ARG A 59 2.83 3.58 -5.76
CA ARG A 59 3.42 4.87 -5.42
C ARG A 59 4.90 4.93 -5.78
N ASP A 60 5.66 3.89 -5.45
CA ASP A 60 7.11 3.86 -5.70
C ASP A 60 7.41 3.83 -7.20
N ALA A 61 6.61 3.13 -7.99
CA ALA A 61 6.72 3.13 -9.45
C ALA A 61 6.48 4.54 -10.03
N LEU A 62 5.43 5.23 -9.55
CA LEU A 62 5.13 6.61 -9.98
C LEU A 62 6.22 7.60 -9.56
N ASP A 63 6.81 7.44 -8.37
CA ASP A 63 7.92 8.30 -7.90
C ASP A 63 9.18 8.13 -8.77
N ILE A 64 9.45 6.90 -9.23
CA ILE A 64 10.55 6.63 -10.16
C ILE A 64 10.26 7.29 -11.52
N GLU A 65 9.06 7.13 -12.06
CA GLU A 65 8.65 7.74 -13.33
C GLU A 65 8.73 9.27 -13.27
N TRP A 66 8.21 9.86 -12.20
CA TRP A 66 8.29 11.30 -11.95
C TRP A 66 9.74 11.81 -11.92
N ARG A 67 10.63 11.09 -11.21
CA ARG A 67 12.06 11.41 -11.21
C ARG A 67 12.68 11.34 -12.59
N ASN A 68 12.31 10.32 -13.38
CA ASN A 68 12.81 10.18 -14.74
C ASN A 68 12.36 11.34 -15.64
N LEU A 69 11.09 11.73 -15.54
CA LEU A 69 10.53 12.87 -16.27
C LEU A 69 11.23 14.18 -15.90
N ILE A 70 11.54 14.39 -14.62
CA ILE A 70 12.32 15.57 -14.18
C ILE A 70 13.72 15.55 -14.80
N LEU A 71 14.39 14.39 -14.84
CA LEU A 71 15.71 14.28 -15.47
C LEU A 71 15.63 14.57 -16.97
N GLU A 72 14.59 14.08 -17.64
CA GLU A 72 14.34 14.36 -19.06
C GLU A 72 14.06 15.86 -19.31
N GLU A 73 13.23 16.49 -18.48
CA GLU A 73 12.94 17.93 -18.57
C GLU A 73 14.20 18.78 -18.34
N ASN A 74 15.02 18.46 -17.33
CA ASN A 74 16.30 19.15 -17.11
C ASN A 74 17.25 18.95 -18.28
N ALA A 75 17.37 17.73 -18.82
CA ALA A 75 18.20 17.46 -19.99
C ALA A 75 17.72 18.24 -21.24
N LEU A 76 16.40 18.43 -21.39
CA LEU A 76 15.81 19.22 -22.47
C LEU A 76 15.87 20.74 -22.23
N GLY A 77 16.03 21.17 -20.97
CA GLY A 77 16.01 22.57 -20.53
C GLY A 77 17.37 23.26 -20.46
N ASP A 78 18.46 22.54 -20.19
CA ASP A 78 19.66 23.19 -19.60
C ASP A 78 20.64 23.85 -20.57
N HIS A 79 20.73 23.47 -21.86
CA HIS A 79 21.67 24.20 -22.74
C HIS A 79 21.43 24.10 -24.24
N SER A 80 21.01 22.94 -24.75
CA SER A 80 21.11 22.69 -26.18
C SER A 80 20.14 23.52 -27.02
N ARG A 81 18.93 23.86 -26.54
CA ARG A 81 17.95 24.52 -27.43
C ARG A 81 18.23 26.00 -27.67
N VAL A 82 18.68 26.74 -26.65
CA VAL A 82 18.97 28.18 -26.80
C VAL A 82 20.31 28.36 -27.51
N GLU A 83 21.32 27.58 -27.14
CA GLU A 83 22.65 27.64 -27.75
C GLU A 83 22.63 27.15 -29.20
N GLN A 84 21.94 26.04 -29.51
CA GLN A 84 21.80 25.57 -30.90
C GLN A 84 21.03 26.56 -31.78
N ILE A 85 19.97 27.20 -31.27
CA ILE A 85 19.26 28.25 -32.02
C ILE A 85 20.17 29.47 -32.24
N ALA A 86 20.96 29.88 -31.23
CA ALA A 86 21.89 30.99 -31.34
C ALA A 86 23.04 30.72 -32.33
N THR A 87 23.57 29.50 -32.35
CA THR A 87 24.68 29.11 -33.22
C THR A 87 24.22 28.75 -34.64
N GLU A 88 23.16 27.95 -34.81
CA GLU A 88 22.69 27.50 -36.13
C GLU A 88 21.86 28.54 -36.87
N LYS A 89 20.95 29.26 -36.20
CA LYS A 89 20.05 30.24 -36.87
C LYS A 89 20.57 31.67 -36.85
N LEU A 90 21.30 32.05 -35.81
CA LEU A 90 21.80 33.42 -35.64
C LEU A 90 23.30 33.55 -35.95
N HIS A 91 23.99 32.45 -36.27
CA HIS A 91 25.44 32.39 -36.53
C HIS A 91 26.27 33.09 -35.44
N MET A 92 25.79 33.07 -34.20
CA MET A 92 26.50 33.72 -33.09
C MET A 92 27.75 32.91 -32.76
N VAL A 93 28.90 33.58 -32.84
CA VAL A 93 30.22 33.04 -32.50
C VAL A 93 30.64 33.64 -31.17
N HIS A 94 31.27 32.85 -30.30
CA HIS A 94 31.77 33.36 -29.03
C HIS A 94 32.86 34.42 -29.32
N VAL A 95 32.63 35.65 -28.85
CA VAL A 95 33.50 36.79 -29.19
C VAL A 95 34.69 36.79 -28.24
N ASP A 96 35.89 36.93 -28.80
CA ASP A 96 37.16 37.03 -28.07
C ASP A 96 37.15 38.27 -27.15
N PRO A 97 37.69 38.23 -25.91
CA PRO A 97 37.65 39.34 -24.94
C PRO A 97 38.22 40.67 -25.46
N SER A 98 38.98 40.62 -26.56
CA SER A 98 39.56 41.78 -27.24
C SER A 98 38.59 42.56 -28.16
N GLN A 99 37.34 42.10 -28.33
CA GLN A 99 36.33 42.70 -29.22
C GLN A 99 34.97 42.96 -28.52
N GLU A 100 34.96 43.08 -27.20
CA GLU A 100 33.73 43.30 -26.42
C GLU A 100 33.39 44.80 -26.31
N ASN A 101 32.24 45.23 -26.84
CA ASN A 101 31.75 46.61 -26.70
C ASN A 101 30.53 46.63 -25.77
N ILE A 102 30.75 46.97 -24.51
CA ILE A 102 29.72 47.00 -23.47
C ILE A 102 28.98 48.33 -23.54
N VAL A 103 27.75 48.31 -24.04
CA VAL A 103 26.90 49.50 -24.08
C VAL A 103 26.19 49.66 -22.73
N VAL A 104 26.74 50.50 -21.86
CA VAL A 104 26.08 50.89 -20.61
C VAL A 104 24.98 51.90 -20.93
N LYS A 105 23.72 51.54 -20.68
CA LYS A 105 22.58 52.43 -20.85
C LYS A 105 22.47 53.36 -19.63
N GLN A 106 22.53 54.67 -19.86
CA GLN A 106 22.17 55.72 -18.90
C GLN A 106 20.66 55.77 -18.67
#